data_AF-A0A9X8VG60-F1
#
_entry.id   AF-A0A9X8VG60-F1
#
_cell.length_a   1.000
_cell.length_b   1.000
_cell.length_c   1.000
_cell.angle_alpha   90.00
_cell.angle_beta   90.00
_cell.angle_gamma   90.00
#
_symmetry.space_group_name_H-M   'P 1'
#
loop_
_entity.id
_entity.type
_entity.pdbx_description
1 polymer ?
#
loop_
_entity_poly.entity_id
_entity_poly.type
_entity_poly.pdbx_seq_one_letter_code
_entity_poly.pdbx_strand_id
1 'polypeptide(L)' 'RVKSACLEEGRQAYWVCTLIEESELLEAQAAEATWEELKTALPELKVALVHGRMKAQEKQAVMQAFKQGELQ' A
#
# COMPACT_ATOMS: atom_id res chain seq x y z
N ARG A 1 -10.46 -9.10 -8.58
CA ARG A 1 -9.48 -8.76 -9.65
C ARG A 1 -8.06 -8.63 -9.09
N VAL A 2 -7.75 -7.65 -8.23
CA VAL A 2 -6.40 -7.52 -7.62
C VAL A 2 -5.98 -8.79 -6.87
N LYS A 3 -6.86 -9.34 -6.02
CA LYS A 3 -6.58 -10.58 -5.27
C LYS A 3 -6.10 -11.75 -6.15
N SER A 4 -6.84 -12.09 -7.21
CA SER A 4 -6.47 -13.20 -8.13
C SER A 4 -5.19 -12.88 -8.90
N ALA A 5 -5.01 -11.65 -9.40
CA ALA A 5 -3.76 -11.25 -10.05
C ALA A 5 -2.53 -11.41 -9.14
N CYS A 6 -2.66 -11.12 -7.84
CA CYS A 6 -1.57 -11.27 -6.89
C CYS A 6 -1.35 -12.73 -6.46
N LEU A 7 -2.41 -13.47 -6.14
CA LEU A 7 -2.30 -14.83 -5.59
C LEU A 7 -2.07 -15.91 -6.65
N GLU A 8 -2.70 -15.78 -7.81
CA GLU A 8 -2.69 -16.81 -8.85
C GLU A 8 -1.63 -16.54 -9.91
N GLU A 9 -1.43 -15.26 -10.26
CA GLU A 9 -0.48 -14.85 -11.29
C GLU A 9 0.85 -14.31 -10.72
N GLY A 10 0.99 -14.24 -9.40
CA GLY A 10 2.21 -13.78 -8.72
C GLY A 10 2.57 -12.32 -8.99
N ARG A 11 1.58 -11.49 -9.37
CA ARG A 11 1.81 -10.07 -9.67
C ARG A 11 1.83 -9.23 -8.39
N GLN A 12 2.45 -8.06 -8.50
CA GLN A 12 2.42 -7.02 -7.48
C GLN A 12 1.67 -5.79 -8.00
N ALA A 13 1.10 -5.00 -7.10
CA ALA A 13 0.27 -3.84 -7.42
C ALA A 13 0.66 -2.61 -6.58
N TYR A 14 0.46 -1.43 -7.17
CA TYR A 14 0.52 -0.16 -6.45
C TYR A 14 -0.89 0.40 -6.30
N TRP A 15 -1.21 0.86 -5.09
CA TRP A 15 -2.39 1.70 -4.83
C TRP A 15 -1.93 3.12 -4.51
N VAL A 16 -2.32 4.08 -5.33
CA VAL A 16 -1.82 5.46 -5.22
C VAL A 16 -2.93 6.35 -4.68
N CYS A 17 -2.65 7.00 -3.55
CA CYS A 17 -3.51 8.01 -2.94
C CYS A 17 -2.89 9.39 -3.14
N THR A 18 -3.72 10.42 -3.29
CA THR A 18 -3.26 11.81 -3.43
C THR A 18 -2.85 12.43 -2.09
N LEU A 19 -3.48 11.97 -1.00
CA LEU A 19 -3.24 12.45 0.36
C LEU A 19 -2.58 11.38 1.22
N ILE A 20 -1.81 11.83 2.22
CA ILE A 20 -1.20 10.96 3.23
C ILE A 20 -2.20 10.70 4.35
N GLU A 21 -2.72 11.79 4.93
CA GLU A 21 -3.74 11.86 5.97
C GLU A 21 -4.99 12.56 5.43
N GLU A 22 -6.11 12.43 6.12
CA GLU A 22 -7.36 13.10 5.71
C GLU A 22 -7.21 14.63 5.71
N SER A 23 -7.94 15.30 4.82
CA SER A 23 -7.93 16.76 4.70
C SER A 23 -9.34 17.29 4.57
N GLU A 24 -9.66 18.34 5.35
CA GLU A 24 -10.93 19.08 5.19
C GLU A 24 -10.96 19.93 3.91
N LEU A 25 -9.79 20.17 3.29
CA LEU A 25 -9.65 21.04 2.11
C LEU A 25 -9.75 20.27 0.78
N LEU A 26 -9.46 18.97 0.81
CA LEU A 26 -9.48 18.12 -0.37
C LEU A 26 -10.14 16.78 -0.04
N GLU A 27 -11.26 16.52 -0.69
CA GLU A 27 -11.94 15.22 -0.59
C GLU A 27 -11.18 14.18 -1.43
N ALA A 28 -10.27 13.47 -0.78
CA ALA A 28 -9.57 12.33 -1.36
C ALA A 28 -9.22 11.31 -0.26
N GLN A 29 -9.15 10.04 -0.63
CA GLN A 29 -8.80 9.00 0.33
C GLN A 29 -7.34 9.14 0.76
N ALA A 30 -7.12 9.15 2.07
CA ALA A 30 -5.80 9.17 2.67
C ALA A 30 -5.10 7.81 2.51
N ALA A 31 -3.79 7.83 2.26
CA ALA A 31 -3.00 6.62 2.11
C ALA A 31 -3.06 5.71 3.35
N GLU A 32 -3.05 6.29 4.55
CA GLU A 32 -3.15 5.53 5.81
C GLU A 32 -4.51 4.84 5.99
N ALA A 33 -5.61 5.56 5.76
CA ALA A 33 -6.96 5.00 5.85
C ALA A 33 -7.16 3.88 4.81
N THR A 34 -6.76 4.15 3.56
CA THR A 34 -6.81 3.17 2.48
C THR A 34 -6.00 1.92 2.81
N TRP A 35 -4.82 2.07 3.42
CA TRP A 35 -3.99 0.94 3.81
C TRP A 35 -4.67 0.05 4.86
N GLU A 36 -5.33 0.63 5.87
CA GLU A 36 -6.11 -0.12 6.86
C GLU A 36 -7.29 -0.87 6.22
N GLU A 37 -8.02 -0.21 5.33
CA GLU A 37 -9.11 -0.84 4.57
C GLU A 37 -8.61 -2.01 3.71
N LEU A 38 -7.51 -1.83 2.99
CA LEU A 38 -6.94 -2.86 2.12
C LEU A 38 -6.43 -4.07 2.91
N LYS A 39 -5.77 -3.87 4.06
CA LYS A 39 -5.38 -4.98 4.95
C LYS A 39 -6.58 -5.80 5.40
N THR A 40 -7.69 -5.12 5.70
CA THR A 40 -8.93 -5.77 6.15
C THR A 40 -9.63 -6.50 5.01
N ALA A 41 -9.68 -5.89 3.82
CA ALA A 41 -10.35 -6.44 2.65
C ALA A 41 -9.55 -7.56 1.96
N LEU A 42 -8.23 -7.56 2.08
CA LEU A 42 -7.31 -8.48 1.41
C LEU A 42 -6.35 -9.16 2.42
N PRO A 43 -6.88 -9.90 3.41
CA PRO A 43 -6.07 -10.44 4.52
C PRO A 43 -5.03 -11.49 4.08
N GLU A 44 -5.18 -12.08 2.89
CA GLU A 44 -4.20 -13.01 2.31
C GLU A 44 -3.02 -12.31 1.63
N LEU A 45 -3.11 -10.99 1.39
CA LEU A 45 -2.04 -10.22 0.77
C LEU A 45 -1.23 -9.46 1.83
N LYS A 46 0.07 -9.34 1.60
CA LYS A 46 0.96 -8.51 2.41
C LYS A 46 0.97 -7.09 1.85
N VAL A 47 0.04 -6.28 2.33
CA VAL A 47 -0.11 -4.88 1.95
C VAL A 47 0.75 -3.99 2.85
N ALA A 48 1.62 -3.18 2.26
CA ALA A 48 2.44 -2.19 2.98
C ALA A 48 2.13 -0.75 2.52
N LEU A 49 2.49 0.21 3.38
CA LEU A 49 2.30 1.63 3.13
C LEU A 49 3.66 2.31 2.88
N VAL A 50 3.70 3.25 1.93
CA VAL A 50 4.84 4.15 1.71
C VAL A 50 4.35 5.56 1.40
N HIS A 51 4.82 6.57 2.13
CA HIS A 51 4.48 7.97 1.86
C HIS A 51 5.57 8.94 2.31
N GLY A 52 5.48 10.20 1.85
CA GLY A 52 6.50 11.23 2.01
C GLY A 52 6.95 11.55 3.44
N ARG A 53 6.12 11.27 4.46
CA ARG A 53 6.42 11.60 5.87
C ARG A 53 7.14 10.49 6.65
N MET A 54 7.24 9.27 6.11
CA MET A 54 7.98 8.18 6.76
C MET A 54 9.50 8.45 6.78
N LYS A 55 10.20 7.86 7.76
CA LYS A 55 11.66 7.94 7.82
C LYS A 55 12.28 7.27 6.58
N ALA A 56 13.41 7.79 6.13
CA ALA A 56 14.08 7.28 4.93
C ALA A 56 14.38 5.77 5.00
N GLN A 57 14.83 5.30 6.17
CA GLN A 57 15.13 3.88 6.39
C GLN A 57 13.88 2.98 6.29
N GLU A 58 12.75 3.43 6.83
CA GLU A 58 11.48 2.70 6.78
C GLU A 58 10.97 2.61 5.33
N LYS A 59 11.01 3.72 4.59
CA LYS A 59 10.66 3.74 3.16
C LYS A 59 11.53 2.76 2.37
N GLN A 60 12.85 2.80 2.60
CA GLN A 60 13.78 1.94 1.89
C GLN A 60 13.52 0.46 2.17
N ALA A 61 13.22 0.11 3.42
CA ALA A 61 12.85 -1.25 3.80
C ALA A 61 11.58 -1.73 3.07
N VAL A 62 10.52 -0.91 3.06
CA VAL A 62 9.26 -1.25 2.35
C VAL A 62 9.51 -1.41 0.85
N MET A 63 10.23 -0.48 0.23
CA MET A 63 10.56 -0.53 -1.20
C MET A 63 11.43 -1.74 -1.54
N GLN A 64 12.34 -2.15 -0.65
CA GLN A 64 13.17 -3.33 -0.83
C GLN A 64 12.35 -4.62 -0.73
N ALA A 65 11.50 -4.74 0.28
CA ALA A 65 10.60 -5.88 0.44
C ALA A 65 9.65 -6.04 -0.76
N PHE A 66 9.12 -4.91 -1.28
CA PHE A 66 8.34 -4.92 -2.52
C PHE A 66 9.20 -5.39 -3.71
N LYS A 67 10.41 -4.85 -3.89
CA LYS A 67 11.30 -5.29 -4.97
C LYS A 67 11.66 -6.79 -4.91
N GLN A 68 11.68 -7.37 -3.71
CA GLN A 68 11.98 -8.79 -3.49
C GLN A 68 10.76 -9.71 -3.67
N GLY A 69 9.57 -9.16 -3.93
CA GLY A 69 8.33 -9.94 -4.06
C GLY A 69 7.73 -10.38 -2.72
N GLU A 70 8.22 -9.84 -1.61
CA GLU A 70 7.73 -10.18 -0.27
C GLU A 70 6.38 -9.52 0.05
N LEU A 71 6.07 -8.43 -0.66
CA LEU A 71 4.82 -7.68 -0.60
C LEU A 71 4.08 -7.84 -1.92
N GLN A 72 2.74 -7.74 -1.90
CA GLN A 72 1.92 -7.80 -3.11
C GLN A 72 1.38 -6.43 -3.46
#